data_AF-A0A9P4DS31-F1
#
_entry.id   AF-A0A9P4DS31-F1
#
_cell.length_a   1.000
_cell.length_b   1.000
_cell.length_c   1.000
_cell.angle_alpha   90.00
_cell.angle_beta   90.00
_cell.angle_gamma   90.00
#
_symmetry.space_group_name_H-M   'P 1'
#
loop_
_entity.id
_entity.type
_entity.pdbx_description
1 polymer ?
#
loop_
_entity_poly.entity_id
_entity_poly.type
_entity_poly.pdbx_seq_one_letter_code
_entity_poly.pdbx_strand_id
1 'polypeptide(L)'
;MMRFFRPFFVLMLSGAACMAAQGQEQIIPRPVSVKYGETGPERGVILDAGSRVVCREKDPGFQKQAHFLQQFLAQGTGLALDGPGGTNAIRIEKDASLKQYGPEAYRLEVKPGLISIRAASPRGVYYAGQSLAQMLPPAFFQSSADKSAVAWKVAEKPFSMLDYPRFSWRAFMLDEARHFFGEEEVKKLIDQMGLLKMNILHWHLSDDAGWRIQIRKYPKLTSVGSKRKDTEVETWGSGKYAGKPHEGFYTQEQIRRIVRYAAERNITIVPEIDVPGHSAAAIVSYPELKLSARPLPEIPVSFNDGAAFDPTSERTYQFIGDVMTELASLFPGGIIHIGGDEVRYKKYWEGVPHIEAFMKKKGIRTFPDLQIMFTNRISGMLAKKGVRTIGWNEILGSDVHNDGGHGAALGRLDAKAIIHFWYGSDKIATKAIEDGHQVVNSTSRMTYINKDEQKLPLSKSYSFEPVFPGLKPRYHDQVLGLGCQVWTEWIPDADKLERRVFPRIAAYAETGWSRKEDKNYPDFLRRLKRYVEILDARGINYGETR
;
A
#
# COMPACT_ATOMS: atom_id res chain seq x y z
N MET A 1 35.72 -52.54 52.80
CA MET A 1 35.11 -51.21 52.99
C MET A 1 35.42 -50.34 51.77
N MET A 2 34.36 -49.79 51.17
CA MET A 2 34.30 -48.71 50.16
C MET A 2 35.12 -48.83 48.86
N ARG A 3 34.44 -49.34 47.83
CA ARG A 3 34.68 -49.03 46.41
C ARG A 3 34.19 -47.60 46.12
N PHE A 4 35.03 -46.75 45.52
CA PHE A 4 34.59 -45.52 44.86
C PHE A 4 34.82 -45.63 43.35
N PHE A 5 33.70 -45.70 42.62
CA PHE A 5 33.64 -45.50 41.17
C PHE A 5 33.77 -44.00 40.87
N ARG A 6 34.70 -43.63 39.98
CA ARG A 6 34.70 -42.31 39.32
C ARG A 6 34.04 -42.47 37.95
N PRO A 7 32.97 -41.75 37.61
CA PRO A 7 32.45 -41.73 36.25
C PRO A 7 33.28 -40.75 35.41
N PHE A 8 33.81 -41.23 34.29
CA PHE A 8 34.31 -40.39 33.20
C PHE A 8 33.11 -39.77 32.49
N PHE A 9 32.89 -38.46 32.67
CA PHE A 9 31.95 -37.69 31.86
C PHE A 9 32.61 -37.40 30.51
N VAL A 10 32.22 -38.15 29.47
CA VAL A 10 32.53 -37.78 28.08
C VAL A 10 31.58 -36.65 27.70
N LEU A 11 32.10 -35.42 27.66
CA LEU A 11 31.39 -34.25 27.15
C LEU A 11 31.29 -34.39 25.62
N MET A 12 30.19 -34.94 25.10
CA MET A 12 29.86 -34.78 23.68
C MET A 12 29.49 -33.32 23.43
N LEU A 13 30.47 -32.53 23.00
CA LEU A 13 30.23 -31.27 22.29
C LEU A 13 29.57 -31.61 20.95
N SER A 14 28.23 -31.69 20.95
CA SER A 14 27.45 -31.58 19.73
C SER A 14 27.51 -30.13 19.27
N GLY A 15 28.56 -29.82 18.51
CA GLY A 15 28.64 -28.59 17.74
C GLY A 15 27.55 -28.59 16.68
N ALA A 16 26.35 -28.11 17.04
CA ALA A 16 25.39 -27.65 16.05
C ALA A 16 26.04 -26.43 15.38
N ALA A 17 26.75 -26.67 14.27
CA ALA A 17 27.17 -25.61 13.37
C ALA A 17 25.91 -24.88 12.92
N CYS A 18 25.65 -23.72 13.53
CA CYS A 18 24.65 -22.78 13.08
C CYS A 18 25.13 -22.32 11.70
N MET A 19 24.70 -23.00 10.63
CA MET A 19 24.96 -22.53 9.28
C MET A 19 24.32 -21.14 9.20
N ALA A 20 25.14 -20.12 8.99
CA ALA A 20 24.66 -18.77 8.74
C ALA A 20 23.65 -18.85 7.59
N ALA A 21 22.40 -18.43 7.85
CA ALA A 21 21.37 -18.41 6.82
C ALA A 21 21.84 -17.54 5.65
N GLN A 22 21.74 -18.04 4.43
CA GLN A 22 22.26 -17.33 3.27
C GLN A 22 21.38 -16.09 3.00
N GLY A 23 21.95 -14.96 2.53
CA GLY A 23 21.22 -13.68 2.41
C GLY A 23 19.93 -13.78 1.58
N GLN A 24 19.91 -14.61 0.55
CA GLN A 24 18.73 -14.89 -0.27
C GLN A 24 17.59 -15.63 0.46
N GLU A 25 17.91 -16.34 1.55
CA GLU A 25 16.93 -17.05 2.40
C GLU A 25 16.28 -16.13 3.43
N GLN A 26 16.67 -14.85 3.45
CA GLN A 26 16.20 -13.83 4.39
C GLN A 26 15.24 -12.81 3.76
N ILE A 27 15.00 -12.89 2.44
CA ILE A 27 14.22 -11.90 1.69
C ILE A 27 12.73 -11.99 2.06
N ILE A 28 12.12 -10.84 2.31
CA ILE A 28 10.66 -10.66 2.34
C ILE A 28 10.26 -9.67 1.24
N PRO A 29 9.34 -10.02 0.33
CA PRO A 29 8.67 -11.32 0.17
C PRO A 29 9.59 -12.47 -0.24
N ARG A 30 9.22 -13.71 0.13
CA ARG A 30 9.93 -14.92 -0.34
C ARG A 30 9.92 -15.00 -1.88
N PRO A 31 11.09 -15.16 -2.53
CA PRO A 31 11.17 -15.31 -3.98
C PRO A 31 10.52 -16.61 -4.48
N VAL A 32 10.00 -16.60 -5.72
CA VAL A 32 9.35 -17.77 -6.34
C VAL A 32 10.28 -19.00 -6.41
N SER A 33 11.54 -18.83 -6.82
CA SER A 33 12.49 -19.93 -6.89
C SER A 33 13.92 -19.46 -6.69
N VAL A 34 14.68 -20.20 -5.88
CA VAL A 34 16.12 -20.04 -5.71
C VAL A 34 16.78 -21.40 -5.89
N LYS A 35 17.77 -21.49 -6.79
CA LYS A 35 18.55 -22.70 -7.06
C LYS A 35 20.01 -22.43 -6.76
N TYR A 36 20.62 -23.27 -5.93
CA TYR A 36 22.01 -23.14 -5.51
C TYR A 36 22.96 -23.94 -6.41
N GLY A 37 24.15 -23.39 -6.62
CA GLY A 37 25.28 -24.15 -7.13
C GLY A 37 25.88 -25.07 -6.06
N GLU A 38 26.57 -26.12 -6.49
CA GLU A 38 27.10 -27.16 -5.61
C GLU A 38 28.27 -26.67 -4.73
N THR A 39 29.14 -25.82 -5.26
CA THR A 39 30.33 -25.29 -4.57
C THR A 39 30.32 -23.75 -4.51
N GLY A 40 30.67 -23.22 -3.35
CA GLY A 40 30.85 -21.77 -3.13
C GLY A 40 32.32 -21.37 -3.28
N PRO A 41 32.63 -20.15 -3.74
CA PRO A 41 34.00 -19.62 -3.65
C PRO A 41 34.40 -19.44 -2.18
N GLU A 42 35.70 -19.57 -1.87
CA GLU A 42 36.22 -19.44 -0.48
C GLU A 42 35.78 -18.15 0.22
N ARG A 43 35.61 -17.05 -0.52
CA ARG A 43 35.25 -15.73 0.02
C ARG A 43 33.78 -15.32 -0.19
N GLY A 44 32.95 -16.18 -0.77
CA GLY A 44 31.62 -15.78 -1.24
C GLY A 44 31.67 -14.82 -2.44
N VAL A 45 30.51 -14.29 -2.82
CA VAL A 45 30.37 -13.21 -3.81
C VAL A 45 30.18 -11.90 -3.03
N ILE A 46 31.05 -10.91 -3.30
CA ILE A 46 31.12 -9.64 -2.58
C ILE A 46 31.02 -8.44 -3.53
N LEU A 47 30.50 -7.32 -3.03
CA LEU A 47 30.69 -6.01 -3.64
C LEU A 47 31.90 -5.32 -3.01
N ASP A 48 32.70 -4.67 -3.83
CA ASP A 48 33.95 -4.00 -3.47
C ASP A 48 34.18 -2.75 -4.33
N ALA A 49 35.28 -2.04 -4.10
CA ALA A 49 35.64 -0.84 -4.86
C ALA A 49 35.86 -1.10 -6.37
N GLY A 50 36.02 -2.36 -6.80
CA GLY A 50 36.13 -2.78 -8.20
C GLY A 50 34.78 -3.12 -8.84
N SER A 51 33.71 -3.20 -8.05
CA SER A 51 32.36 -3.56 -8.50
C SER A 51 31.73 -2.44 -9.32
N ARG A 52 31.03 -2.76 -10.41
CA ARG A 52 30.40 -1.78 -11.33
C ARG A 52 28.98 -2.19 -11.74
N VAL A 53 28.04 -1.26 -11.79
CA VAL A 53 26.73 -1.47 -12.42
C VAL A 53 26.81 -1.14 -13.91
N VAL A 54 26.50 -2.11 -14.76
CA VAL A 54 26.62 -1.98 -16.22
C VAL A 54 25.31 -2.35 -16.89
N CYS A 55 24.74 -1.43 -17.67
CA CYS A 55 23.61 -1.69 -18.55
C CYS A 55 24.10 -1.83 -19.98
N ARG A 56 23.78 -2.95 -20.64
CA ARG A 56 24.11 -3.16 -22.07
C ARG A 56 22.98 -2.78 -23.01
N GLU A 57 21.82 -2.46 -22.47
CA GLU A 57 20.63 -2.12 -23.24
C GLU A 57 20.71 -0.68 -23.78
N LYS A 58 20.23 -0.50 -25.03
CA LYS A 58 20.01 0.82 -25.62
C LYS A 58 18.66 1.43 -25.22
N ASP A 59 17.79 0.63 -24.59
CA ASP A 59 16.49 1.07 -24.13
C ASP A 59 16.62 2.12 -23.00
N PRO A 60 16.08 3.34 -23.17
CA PRO A 60 16.23 4.41 -22.18
C PRO A 60 15.64 4.06 -20.81
N GLY A 61 14.60 3.23 -20.77
CA GLY A 61 13.99 2.78 -19.52
C GLY A 61 14.94 1.89 -18.73
N PHE A 62 15.63 0.96 -19.40
CA PHE A 62 16.65 0.13 -18.77
C PHE A 62 17.86 0.95 -18.31
N GLN A 63 18.31 1.90 -19.12
CA GLN A 63 19.42 2.79 -18.76
C GLN A 63 19.10 3.64 -17.52
N LYS A 64 17.90 4.25 -17.50
CA LYS A 64 17.43 5.02 -16.35
C LYS A 64 17.35 4.16 -15.10
N GLN A 65 16.78 2.97 -15.21
CA GLN A 65 16.64 2.08 -14.05
C GLN A 65 17.99 1.52 -13.56
N ALA A 66 18.94 1.29 -14.48
CA ALA A 66 20.31 0.92 -14.12
C ALA A 66 21.02 2.03 -13.34
N HIS A 67 20.84 3.28 -13.76
CA HIS A 67 21.36 4.44 -13.05
C HIS A 67 20.77 4.55 -11.63
N PHE A 68 19.44 4.38 -11.50
CA PHE A 68 18.80 4.36 -10.17
C PHE A 68 19.27 3.20 -9.30
N LEU A 69 19.49 2.01 -9.87
CA LEU A 69 20.07 0.89 -9.12
C LEU A 69 21.49 1.22 -8.65
N GLN A 70 22.31 1.81 -9.51
CA GLN A 70 23.67 2.25 -9.15
C GLN A 70 23.64 3.25 -8.00
N GLN A 71 22.81 4.29 -8.07
CA GLN A 71 22.68 5.28 -6.99
C GLN A 71 22.21 4.65 -5.68
N PHE A 72 21.21 3.77 -5.75
CA PHE A 72 20.69 3.07 -4.57
C PHE A 72 21.75 2.21 -3.89
N LEU A 73 22.48 1.40 -4.67
CA LEU A 73 23.55 0.57 -4.14
C LEU A 73 24.74 1.41 -3.66
N ALA A 74 25.08 2.49 -4.36
CA ALA A 74 26.18 3.37 -3.98
C ALA A 74 25.89 4.09 -2.66
N GLN A 75 24.69 4.64 -2.49
CA GLN A 75 24.25 5.26 -1.25
C GLN A 75 24.28 4.25 -0.09
N GLY A 76 23.81 3.03 -0.33
CA GLY A 76 23.78 2.00 0.70
C GLY A 76 25.15 1.43 1.05
N THR A 77 26.05 1.26 0.09
CA THR A 77 27.37 0.63 0.31
C THR A 77 28.51 1.62 0.57
N GLY A 78 28.37 2.88 0.16
CA GLY A 78 29.48 3.84 0.09
C GLY A 78 30.45 3.57 -1.06
N LEU A 79 30.19 2.57 -1.91
CA LEU A 79 31.00 2.28 -3.11
C LEU A 79 30.48 3.11 -4.30
N ALA A 80 31.37 3.58 -5.18
CA ALA A 80 30.96 4.40 -6.32
C ALA A 80 30.12 3.60 -7.35
N LEU A 81 30.49 2.34 -7.62
CA LEU A 81 29.79 1.41 -8.53
C LEU A 81 29.58 1.91 -9.97
N ASP A 82 30.30 2.94 -10.41
CA ASP A 82 30.19 3.62 -11.70
C ASP A 82 31.45 3.48 -12.58
N GLY A 83 31.29 3.62 -13.89
CA GLY A 83 32.39 3.53 -14.86
C GLY A 83 32.31 2.32 -15.81
N PRO A 84 33.27 2.21 -16.75
CA PRO A 84 33.29 1.14 -17.74
C PRO A 84 33.53 -0.23 -17.06
N GLY A 85 32.84 -1.27 -17.54
CA GLY A 85 32.80 -2.57 -16.88
C GLY A 85 34.18 -3.22 -16.64
N GLY A 86 34.29 -3.97 -15.53
CA GLY A 86 35.48 -4.71 -15.10
C GLY A 86 35.17 -6.18 -14.73
N THR A 87 36.07 -6.83 -13.97
CA THR A 87 35.98 -8.25 -13.59
C THR A 87 34.93 -8.57 -12.54
N ASN A 88 34.38 -7.57 -11.83
CA ASN A 88 33.27 -7.72 -10.89
C ASN A 88 32.12 -6.77 -11.31
N ALA A 89 31.08 -7.31 -11.94
CA ALA A 89 30.01 -6.49 -12.54
C ALA A 89 28.62 -6.92 -12.09
N ILE A 90 27.76 -5.93 -11.81
CA ILE A 90 26.31 -6.05 -11.76
C ILE A 90 25.79 -5.70 -13.15
N ARG A 91 25.49 -6.72 -13.95
CA ARG A 91 25.09 -6.57 -15.35
C ARG A 91 23.58 -6.63 -15.51
N ILE A 92 23.02 -5.62 -16.16
CA ILE A 92 21.60 -5.52 -16.48
C ILE A 92 21.40 -5.84 -17.96
N GLU A 93 20.55 -6.83 -18.24
CA GLU A 93 20.23 -7.32 -19.58
C GLU A 93 18.72 -7.48 -19.74
N LYS A 94 18.21 -7.24 -20.95
CA LYS A 94 16.81 -7.49 -21.27
C LYS A 94 16.60 -8.96 -21.60
N ASP A 95 15.58 -9.56 -21.00
CA ASP A 95 15.17 -10.94 -21.29
C ASP A 95 13.67 -10.97 -21.57
N ALA A 96 13.34 -11.10 -22.86
CA ALA A 96 11.95 -11.10 -23.32
C ALA A 96 11.17 -12.35 -22.86
N SER A 97 11.85 -13.45 -22.51
CA SER A 97 11.18 -14.68 -22.05
C SER A 97 10.46 -14.49 -20.72
N LEU A 98 10.87 -13.50 -19.92
CA LEU A 98 10.25 -13.19 -18.63
C LEU A 98 8.88 -12.48 -18.77
N LYS A 99 8.50 -12.04 -19.97
CA LYS A 99 7.18 -11.41 -20.21
C LYS A 99 6.01 -12.31 -19.80
N GLN A 100 6.17 -13.63 -19.88
CA GLN A 100 5.16 -14.60 -19.45
C GLN A 100 4.81 -14.50 -17.96
N TYR A 101 5.70 -13.93 -17.14
CA TYR A 101 5.52 -13.72 -15.70
C TYR A 101 5.13 -12.27 -15.36
N GLY A 102 4.86 -11.43 -16.37
CA GLY A 102 4.50 -10.03 -16.21
C GLY A 102 5.69 -9.06 -16.20
N PRO A 103 5.41 -7.74 -16.15
CA PRO A 103 6.43 -6.71 -16.32
C PRO A 103 7.38 -6.59 -15.12
N GLU A 104 6.97 -7.08 -13.94
CA GLU A 104 7.71 -6.99 -12.68
C GLU A 104 8.66 -8.17 -12.46
N ALA A 105 8.64 -9.15 -13.36
CA ALA A 105 9.46 -10.36 -13.28
C ALA A 105 10.94 -10.10 -13.55
N TYR A 106 11.80 -10.82 -12.82
CA TYR A 106 13.24 -10.77 -13.01
C TYR A 106 13.91 -12.12 -12.75
N ARG A 107 15.12 -12.26 -13.30
CA ARG A 107 16.07 -13.30 -12.94
C ARG A 107 17.32 -12.66 -12.36
N LEU A 108 17.78 -13.18 -11.23
CA LEU A 108 19.00 -12.75 -10.56
C LEU A 108 19.96 -13.93 -10.46
N GLU A 109 21.07 -13.88 -11.19
CA GLU A 109 22.12 -14.89 -11.17
C GLU A 109 23.35 -14.30 -10.48
N VAL A 110 23.81 -14.95 -9.40
CA VAL A 110 24.95 -14.49 -8.61
C VAL A 110 26.05 -15.53 -8.69
N LYS A 111 27.22 -15.14 -9.22
CA LYS A 111 28.41 -15.97 -9.38
C LYS A 111 29.67 -15.12 -9.07
N PRO A 112 30.83 -15.74 -8.79
CA PRO A 112 32.08 -14.99 -8.65
C PRO A 112 32.34 -14.08 -9.87
N GLY A 113 32.58 -12.79 -9.63
CA GLY A 113 32.84 -11.79 -10.67
C GLY A 113 31.62 -11.30 -11.47
N LEU A 114 30.44 -11.90 -11.31
CA LEU A 114 29.25 -11.48 -12.06
C LEU A 114 27.96 -11.67 -11.27
N ILE A 115 27.23 -10.57 -11.11
CA ILE A 115 25.82 -10.54 -10.72
C ILE A 115 25.03 -10.14 -11.98
N SER A 116 24.21 -11.03 -12.52
CA SER A 116 23.37 -10.74 -13.68
C SER A 116 21.92 -10.52 -13.26
N ILE A 117 21.37 -9.35 -13.62
CA ILE A 117 19.96 -9.00 -13.49
C ILE A 117 19.35 -9.03 -14.89
N ARG A 118 18.41 -9.94 -15.12
CA ARG A 118 17.65 -10.03 -16.37
C ARG A 118 16.19 -9.70 -16.11
N ALA A 119 15.58 -8.88 -16.97
CA ALA A 119 14.16 -8.53 -16.85
C ALA A 119 13.52 -8.27 -18.23
N ALA A 120 12.21 -8.48 -18.33
CA ALA A 120 11.46 -8.14 -19.53
C ALA A 120 11.15 -6.64 -19.65
N SER A 121 11.13 -5.93 -18.51
CA SER A 121 10.89 -4.49 -18.41
C SER A 121 11.80 -3.87 -17.34
N PRO A 122 11.97 -2.53 -17.34
CA PRO A 122 12.71 -1.85 -16.28
C PRO A 122 12.18 -2.13 -14.86
N ARG A 123 10.88 -2.40 -14.68
CA ARG A 123 10.30 -2.70 -13.35
C ARG A 123 10.91 -3.95 -12.71
N GLY A 124 11.24 -4.97 -13.49
CA GLY A 124 11.92 -6.16 -12.98
C GLY A 124 13.33 -5.86 -12.47
N VAL A 125 14.06 -4.94 -13.12
CA VAL A 125 15.39 -4.49 -12.65
C VAL A 125 15.28 -3.80 -11.30
N TYR A 126 14.25 -2.98 -11.09
CA TYR A 126 14.00 -2.36 -9.80
C TYR A 126 13.79 -3.39 -8.68
N TYR A 127 12.90 -4.37 -8.88
CA TYR A 127 12.62 -5.39 -7.85
C TYR A 127 13.78 -6.35 -7.62
N ALA A 128 14.59 -6.65 -8.64
CA ALA A 128 15.86 -7.36 -8.46
C ALA A 128 16.82 -6.60 -7.53
N GLY A 129 16.88 -5.28 -7.69
CA GLY A 129 17.64 -4.38 -6.80
C GLY A 129 17.16 -4.43 -5.35
N GLN A 130 15.84 -4.47 -5.12
CA GLN A 130 15.28 -4.60 -3.77
C GLN A 130 15.67 -5.94 -3.11
N SER A 131 15.63 -7.03 -3.88
CA SER A 131 16.10 -8.33 -3.39
C SER A 131 17.59 -8.32 -3.09
N LEU A 132 18.41 -7.71 -3.95
CA LEU A 132 19.85 -7.58 -3.71
C LEU A 132 20.13 -6.78 -2.43
N ALA A 133 19.43 -5.67 -2.20
CA ALA A 133 19.60 -4.86 -0.99
C ALA A 133 19.24 -5.62 0.29
N GLN A 134 18.19 -6.44 0.28
CA GLN A 134 17.83 -7.26 1.46
C GLN A 134 18.86 -8.34 1.79
N MET A 135 19.67 -8.79 0.81
CA MET A 135 20.77 -9.74 1.04
C MET A 135 21.97 -9.08 1.73
N LEU A 136 22.11 -7.75 1.63
CA LEU A 136 23.25 -7.02 2.18
C LEU A 136 23.11 -6.79 3.70
N PRO A 137 24.22 -6.60 4.45
CA PRO A 137 24.25 -6.27 5.87
C PRO A 137 23.33 -5.09 6.26
N PRO A 138 22.81 -4.99 7.51
CA PRO A 138 21.92 -3.89 7.92
C PRO A 138 22.59 -2.52 7.80
N ALA A 139 23.92 -2.45 7.89
CA ALA A 139 24.73 -1.26 7.62
C ALA A 139 24.47 -0.64 6.24
N PHE A 140 23.95 -1.42 5.27
CA PHE A 140 23.48 -0.89 3.97
C PHE A 140 22.39 0.18 4.15
N PHE A 141 21.50 -0.04 5.11
CA PHE A 141 20.33 0.80 5.36
C PHE A 141 20.56 1.88 6.43
N GLN A 142 21.70 1.85 7.10
CA GLN A 142 22.07 2.83 8.12
C GLN A 142 22.93 3.93 7.50
N SER A 143 22.33 5.07 7.17
CA SER A 143 23.02 6.20 6.54
C SER A 143 24.18 6.76 7.36
N SER A 144 24.12 6.64 8.69
CA SER A 144 25.14 7.13 9.63
C SER A 144 26.27 6.15 9.96
N ALA A 145 26.20 4.90 9.46
CA ALA A 145 27.22 3.91 9.74
C ALA A 145 28.54 4.22 9.03
N ASP A 146 29.67 3.94 9.69
CA ASP A 146 30.95 3.86 9.01
C ASP A 146 30.98 2.60 8.13
N LYS A 147 31.11 2.81 6.82
CA LYS A 147 31.04 1.77 5.79
C LYS A 147 32.43 1.27 5.36
N SER A 148 33.51 1.87 5.87
CA SER A 148 34.88 1.60 5.43
C SER A 148 35.35 0.17 5.66
N ALA A 149 34.91 -0.47 6.76
CA ALA A 149 35.27 -1.83 7.14
C ALA A 149 34.18 -2.88 6.84
N VAL A 150 33.07 -2.49 6.21
CA VAL A 150 31.95 -3.39 5.95
C VAL A 150 32.24 -4.28 4.74
N ALA A 151 32.22 -5.60 4.96
CA ALA A 151 32.24 -6.57 3.87
C ALA A 151 30.84 -6.70 3.25
N TRP A 152 30.64 -6.18 2.04
CA TRP A 152 29.37 -6.25 1.30
C TRP A 152 29.16 -7.64 0.67
N LYS A 153 29.04 -8.65 1.52
CA LYS A 153 28.79 -10.04 1.11
C LYS A 153 27.37 -10.17 0.59
N VAL A 154 27.24 -10.58 -0.68
CA VAL A 154 25.96 -10.82 -1.35
C VAL A 154 25.52 -12.28 -1.16
N ALA A 155 26.45 -13.22 -1.34
CA ALA A 155 26.14 -14.65 -1.30
C ALA A 155 27.33 -15.50 -0.85
N GLU A 156 27.06 -16.62 -0.18
CA GLU A 156 28.08 -17.64 0.13
C GLU A 156 28.32 -18.62 -1.01
N LYS A 157 27.23 -18.98 -1.70
CA LYS A 157 27.25 -19.90 -2.83
C LYS A 157 26.63 -19.21 -4.04
N PRO A 158 27.08 -19.55 -5.27
CA PRO A 158 26.40 -19.14 -6.47
C PRO A 158 24.93 -19.56 -6.44
N PHE A 159 24.05 -18.71 -6.98
CA PHE A 159 22.64 -19.06 -7.11
C PHE A 159 22.02 -18.46 -8.36
N SER A 160 20.88 -19.02 -8.75
CA SER A 160 19.94 -18.45 -9.72
C SER A 160 18.59 -18.28 -9.04
N MET A 161 18.04 -17.08 -9.11
CA MET A 161 16.73 -16.72 -8.62
C MET A 161 15.82 -16.35 -9.79
N LEU A 162 14.62 -16.91 -9.83
CA LEU A 162 13.51 -16.43 -10.65
C LEU A 162 12.47 -15.86 -9.70
N ASP A 163 12.01 -14.65 -9.96
CA ASP A 163 11.02 -14.02 -9.09
C ASP A 163 10.06 -13.12 -9.87
N TYR A 164 8.81 -13.10 -9.40
CA TYR A 164 7.69 -12.36 -9.98
C TYR A 164 6.51 -12.34 -9.00
N PRO A 165 5.66 -11.30 -9.02
CA PRO A 165 4.55 -11.18 -8.10
C PRO A 165 3.40 -12.13 -8.43
N ARG A 166 2.70 -12.60 -7.40
CA ARG A 166 1.42 -13.30 -7.52
C ARG A 166 0.27 -12.38 -7.96
N PHE A 167 0.23 -11.15 -7.45
CA PHE A 167 -0.83 -10.18 -7.73
C PHE A 167 -0.28 -8.88 -8.31
N SER A 168 -1.02 -8.29 -9.25
CA SER A 168 -0.65 -7.02 -9.89
C SER A 168 -0.88 -5.79 -8.99
N TRP A 169 -1.77 -5.91 -8.00
CA TRP A 169 -2.15 -4.84 -7.08
C TRP A 169 -1.76 -5.19 -5.64
N ARG A 170 -0.75 -4.49 -5.10
CA ARG A 170 -0.22 -4.72 -3.75
C ARG A 170 -0.21 -3.39 -3.01
N ALA A 171 -1.33 -3.08 -2.36
CA ALA A 171 -1.60 -1.76 -1.82
C ALA A 171 -1.35 -1.63 -0.31
N PHE A 172 -0.85 -0.47 0.06
CA PHE A 172 -0.94 0.06 1.41
C PHE A 172 -1.79 1.34 1.35
N MET A 173 -2.77 1.45 2.25
CA MET A 173 -3.59 2.65 2.38
C MET A 173 -3.21 3.42 3.64
N LEU A 174 -2.96 4.72 3.47
CA LEU A 174 -2.68 5.67 4.55
C LEU A 174 -3.81 6.70 4.64
N ASP A 175 -4.43 6.78 5.82
CA ASP A 175 -5.35 7.85 6.20
C ASP A 175 -4.59 9.07 6.72
N GLU A 176 -4.57 10.14 5.92
CA GLU A 176 -4.07 11.47 6.29
C GLU A 176 -5.19 12.40 6.79
N ALA A 177 -6.45 12.02 6.56
CA ALA A 177 -7.60 12.87 6.85
C ALA A 177 -7.86 12.96 8.35
N ARG A 178 -7.77 11.84 9.08
CA ARG A 178 -7.98 11.82 10.55
C ARG A 178 -6.78 12.39 11.29
N HIS A 179 -5.56 11.98 10.96
CA HIS A 179 -4.32 12.61 11.41
C HIS A 179 -3.35 12.81 10.23
N PHE A 180 -2.79 14.01 10.14
CA PHE A 180 -1.81 14.38 9.10
C PHE A 180 -0.37 14.07 9.52
N PHE A 181 0.39 13.40 8.64
CA PHE A 181 1.78 12.97 8.87
C PHE A 181 2.80 13.70 7.99
N GLY A 182 2.37 14.28 6.87
CA GLY A 182 3.22 15.13 6.04
C GLY A 182 4.14 14.38 5.07
N GLU A 183 4.98 15.14 4.33
CA GLU A 183 5.72 14.63 3.17
C GLU A 183 6.81 13.62 3.54
N GLU A 184 7.54 13.86 4.62
CA GLU A 184 8.69 13.04 5.00
C GLU A 184 8.26 11.65 5.48
N GLU A 185 7.18 11.56 6.26
CA GLU A 185 6.65 10.27 6.71
C GLU A 185 6.08 9.46 5.54
N VAL A 186 5.36 10.10 4.62
CA VAL A 186 4.86 9.44 3.40
C VAL A 186 6.02 8.89 2.56
N LYS A 187 7.12 9.63 2.39
CA LYS A 187 8.31 9.14 1.67
C LYS A 187 8.96 7.96 2.39
N LYS A 188 9.06 8.00 3.72
CA LYS A 188 9.58 6.91 4.55
C LYS A 188 8.78 5.63 4.35
N LEU A 189 7.44 5.73 4.31
CA LEU A 189 6.55 4.60 4.02
C LEU A 189 6.72 4.09 2.58
N ILE A 190 6.83 4.99 1.60
CA ILE A 190 7.10 4.65 0.19
C ILE A 190 8.43 3.89 0.04
N ASP A 191 9.47 4.24 0.78
CA ASP A 191 10.73 3.49 0.79
C ASP A 191 10.56 2.06 1.28
N GLN A 192 9.78 1.85 2.36
CA GLN A 192 9.50 0.50 2.88
C GLN A 192 8.60 -0.30 1.94
N MET A 193 7.58 0.33 1.35
CA MET A 193 6.75 -0.28 0.31
C MET A 193 7.62 -0.76 -0.85
N GLY A 194 8.57 0.05 -1.31
CA GLY A 194 9.51 -0.30 -2.36
C GLY A 194 10.34 -1.53 -2.00
N LEU A 195 10.96 -1.53 -0.82
CA LEU A 195 11.75 -2.65 -0.30
C LEU A 195 10.94 -3.94 -0.21
N LEU A 196 9.69 -3.84 0.24
CA LEU A 196 8.73 -4.94 0.35
C LEU A 196 8.01 -5.25 -0.97
N LYS A 197 8.40 -4.61 -2.06
CA LYS A 197 7.87 -4.82 -3.42
C LYS A 197 6.36 -4.54 -3.57
N MET A 198 5.80 -3.70 -2.70
CA MET A 198 4.45 -3.13 -2.86
C MET A 198 4.45 -2.07 -3.96
N ASN A 199 3.31 -1.84 -4.62
CA ASN A 199 3.27 -1.01 -5.83
C ASN A 199 2.09 -0.03 -5.92
N ILE A 200 1.21 0.00 -4.91
CA ILE A 200 0.10 0.95 -4.85
C ILE A 200 0.10 1.63 -3.49
N LEU A 201 0.20 2.96 -3.47
CA LEU A 201 -0.14 3.77 -2.30
C LEU A 201 -1.56 4.30 -2.51
N HIS A 202 -2.51 3.78 -1.75
CA HIS A 202 -3.85 4.34 -1.67
C HIS A 202 -3.83 5.46 -0.64
N TRP A 203 -4.03 6.69 -1.09
CA TRP A 203 -3.84 7.87 -0.26
C TRP A 203 -5.18 8.51 0.08
N HIS A 204 -5.66 8.26 1.30
CA HIS A 204 -6.92 8.79 1.80
C HIS A 204 -6.74 10.22 2.31
N LEU A 205 -7.18 11.19 1.48
CA LEU A 205 -6.80 12.61 1.60
C LEU A 205 -7.95 13.53 2.04
N SER A 206 -9.17 13.02 2.18
CA SER A 206 -10.31 13.80 2.64
C SER A 206 -11.28 12.95 3.43
N ASP A 207 -11.77 13.53 4.52
CA ASP A 207 -12.83 12.95 5.34
C ASP A 207 -13.57 14.07 6.09
N ASP A 208 -14.54 13.72 6.93
CA ASP A 208 -15.21 14.63 7.83
C ASP A 208 -14.23 15.41 8.72
N ALA A 209 -13.22 14.73 9.27
CA ALA A 209 -12.25 15.29 10.22
C ALA A 209 -11.14 16.15 9.57
N GLY A 210 -11.10 16.23 8.23
CA GLY A 210 -10.19 17.13 7.54
C GLY A 210 -9.99 16.88 6.05
N TRP A 211 -9.58 17.94 5.36
CA TRP A 211 -9.24 17.96 3.95
C TRP A 211 -7.74 18.25 3.75
N ARG A 212 -7.02 17.37 3.06
CA ARG A 212 -5.54 17.35 3.08
C ARG A 212 -4.87 17.69 1.76
N ILE A 213 -5.61 18.09 0.73
CA ILE A 213 -5.04 18.39 -0.59
C ILE A 213 -5.41 19.79 -1.09
N GLN A 214 -4.44 20.55 -1.56
CA GLN A 214 -4.72 21.84 -2.18
C GLN A 214 -5.44 21.69 -3.53
N ILE A 215 -6.65 22.23 -3.61
CA ILE A 215 -7.40 22.44 -4.86
C ILE A 215 -7.40 23.93 -5.15
N ARG A 216 -6.72 24.34 -6.23
CA ARG A 216 -6.49 25.77 -6.53
C ARG A 216 -7.80 26.51 -6.78
N LYS A 217 -8.78 25.86 -7.42
CA LYS A 217 -10.10 26.43 -7.65
C LYS A 217 -10.91 26.61 -6.36
N TYR A 218 -10.64 25.80 -5.33
CA TYR A 218 -11.37 25.79 -4.07
C TYR A 218 -10.43 25.97 -2.86
N PRO A 219 -9.81 27.16 -2.69
CA PRO A 219 -8.78 27.39 -1.68
C PRO A 219 -9.27 27.21 -0.23
N LYS A 220 -10.57 27.35 0.04
CA LYS A 220 -11.10 27.15 1.40
C LYS A 220 -11.02 25.70 1.87
N LEU A 221 -10.91 24.73 0.96
CA LEU A 221 -10.73 23.33 1.34
C LEU A 221 -9.46 23.14 2.19
N THR A 222 -8.42 23.94 1.99
CA THR A 222 -7.22 23.91 2.83
C THR A 222 -7.10 25.10 3.78
N SER A 223 -7.65 26.27 3.46
CA SER A 223 -7.59 27.39 4.41
C SER A 223 -8.53 27.22 5.61
N VAL A 224 -9.60 26.42 5.45
CA VAL A 224 -10.59 26.07 6.48
C VAL A 224 -10.59 24.56 6.72
N GLY A 225 -10.87 23.77 5.68
CA GLY A 225 -11.10 22.32 5.80
C GLY A 225 -9.92 21.49 6.31
N SER A 226 -8.70 22.03 6.30
CA SER A 226 -7.54 21.32 6.84
C SER A 226 -7.34 21.51 8.34
N LYS A 227 -8.23 22.23 9.04
CA LYS A 227 -8.04 22.64 10.44
C LYS A 227 -9.25 22.30 11.29
N ARG A 228 -9.03 21.57 12.38
CA ARG A 228 -10.04 21.36 13.43
C ARG A 228 -9.51 21.83 14.78
N LYS A 229 -10.41 22.32 15.63
CA LYS A 229 -10.04 22.96 16.91
C LYS A 229 -9.57 21.97 17.98
N ASP A 230 -9.98 20.71 17.87
CA ASP A 230 -9.66 19.65 18.81
C ASP A 230 -9.79 18.28 18.15
N THR A 231 -9.48 17.20 18.86
CA THR A 231 -9.61 15.82 18.37
C THR A 231 -10.08 14.91 19.49
N GLU A 232 -11.11 14.11 19.23
CA GLU A 232 -11.57 13.06 20.14
C GLU A 232 -10.44 12.05 20.41
N VAL A 233 -10.33 11.58 21.65
CA VAL A 233 -9.29 10.62 22.08
C VAL A 233 -9.89 9.38 22.74
N GLU A 234 -9.04 8.39 22.99
CA GLU A 234 -9.34 7.08 23.59
C GLU A 234 -10.18 6.15 22.72
N THR A 235 -11.45 6.47 22.47
CA THR A 235 -12.39 5.61 21.73
C THR A 235 -13.57 6.43 21.21
N TRP A 236 -14.36 5.82 20.34
CA TRP A 236 -15.58 6.40 19.78
C TRP A 236 -16.57 6.77 20.89
N GLY A 237 -17.03 8.03 20.88
CA GLY A 237 -18.00 8.54 21.84
C GLY A 237 -17.44 8.69 23.25
N SER A 238 -16.12 8.86 23.41
CA SER A 238 -15.49 8.97 24.74
C SER A 238 -15.86 10.26 25.47
N GLY A 239 -16.26 11.30 24.73
CA GLY A 239 -16.47 12.65 25.24
C GLY A 239 -15.17 13.33 25.72
N LYS A 240 -14.01 12.74 25.45
CA LYS A 240 -12.69 13.26 25.82
C LYS A 240 -11.96 13.75 24.57
N TYR A 241 -11.21 14.83 24.74
CA TYR A 241 -10.52 15.51 23.64
C TYR A 241 -9.08 15.84 24.01
N ALA A 242 -8.22 15.96 22.99
CA ALA A 242 -6.80 16.24 23.14
C ALA A 242 -6.50 17.64 23.70
N GLY A 243 -7.46 18.57 23.62
CA GLY A 243 -7.32 19.94 24.08
C GLY A 243 -6.42 20.80 23.19
N LYS A 244 -6.15 20.37 21.94
CA LYS A 244 -5.27 21.08 21.01
C LYS A 244 -5.77 21.00 19.56
N PRO A 245 -5.62 22.07 18.77
CA PRO A 245 -5.93 22.03 17.34
C PRO A 245 -5.12 20.99 16.58
N HIS A 246 -5.71 20.46 15.50
CA HIS A 246 -5.02 19.62 14.53
C HIS A 246 -5.16 20.22 13.13
N GLU A 247 -4.03 20.34 12.44
CA GLU A 247 -3.97 20.93 11.10
C GLU A 247 -2.91 20.28 10.21
N GLY A 248 -3.02 20.51 8.90
CA GLY A 248 -2.06 20.08 7.91
C GLY A 248 -2.70 19.74 6.57
N PHE A 249 -1.99 20.03 5.47
CA PHE A 249 -2.37 19.66 4.11
C PHE A 249 -1.14 19.64 3.19
N TYR A 250 -1.28 19.01 2.04
CA TYR A 250 -0.30 19.00 0.96
C TYR A 250 -0.62 20.05 -0.09
N THR A 251 0.35 20.91 -0.38
CA THR A 251 0.37 21.72 -1.60
C THR A 251 0.49 20.84 -2.84
N GLN A 252 0.08 21.35 -4.00
CA GLN A 252 0.26 20.61 -5.25
C GLN A 252 1.74 20.36 -5.57
N GLU A 253 2.64 21.26 -5.18
CA GLU A 253 4.08 21.10 -5.34
C GLU A 253 4.62 19.94 -4.48
N GLN A 254 4.17 19.80 -3.23
CA GLN A 254 4.46 18.65 -2.38
C GLN A 254 3.97 17.35 -3.01
N ILE A 255 2.72 17.33 -3.50
CA ILE A 255 2.15 16.16 -4.18
C ILE A 255 2.99 15.77 -5.41
N ARG A 256 3.37 16.73 -6.25
CA ARG A 256 4.23 16.44 -7.43
C ARG A 256 5.59 15.87 -7.04
N ARG A 257 6.17 16.27 -5.90
CA ARG A 257 7.41 15.67 -5.37
C ARG A 257 7.17 14.24 -4.90
N ILE A 258 6.11 14.00 -4.13
CA ILE A 258 5.77 12.67 -3.59
C ILE A 258 5.41 11.70 -4.73
N VAL A 259 4.59 12.11 -5.70
CA VAL A 259 4.25 11.32 -6.89
C VAL A 259 5.50 10.92 -7.68
N ARG A 260 6.45 11.85 -7.87
CA ARG A 260 7.72 11.54 -8.52
C ARG A 260 8.56 10.56 -7.70
N TYR A 261 8.64 10.78 -6.39
CA TYR A 261 9.38 9.92 -5.46
C TYR A 261 8.84 8.47 -5.45
N ALA A 262 7.51 8.31 -5.48
CA ALA A 262 6.82 7.04 -5.60
C ALA A 262 7.07 6.38 -6.97
N ALA A 263 7.01 7.15 -8.07
CA ALA A 263 7.23 6.63 -9.42
C ALA A 263 8.65 6.08 -9.62
N GLU A 264 9.66 6.73 -9.04
CA GLU A 264 11.06 6.23 -9.01
C GLU A 264 11.21 4.89 -8.28
N ARG A 265 10.23 4.54 -7.43
CA ARG A 265 10.13 3.28 -6.69
C ARG A 265 9.07 2.34 -7.25
N ASN A 266 8.61 2.59 -8.47
CA ASN A 266 7.57 1.80 -9.15
C ASN A 266 6.27 1.69 -8.34
N ILE A 267 5.96 2.69 -7.52
CA ILE A 267 4.73 2.80 -6.75
C ILE A 267 3.81 3.81 -7.44
N THR A 268 2.59 3.37 -7.76
CA THR A 268 1.53 4.24 -8.26
C THR A 268 0.72 4.76 -7.08
N ILE A 269 0.45 6.06 -7.06
CA ILE A 269 -0.41 6.67 -6.05
C ILE A 269 -1.84 6.71 -6.58
N VAL A 270 -2.78 6.15 -5.83
CA VAL A 270 -4.22 6.23 -6.07
C VAL A 270 -4.78 7.20 -5.03
N PRO A 271 -5.08 8.46 -5.39
CA PRO A 271 -5.66 9.42 -4.46
C PRO A 271 -7.13 9.08 -4.20
N GLU A 272 -7.58 9.35 -2.99
CA GLU A 272 -8.99 9.26 -2.63
C GLU A 272 -9.55 10.62 -2.21
N ILE A 273 -10.69 10.96 -2.79
CA ILE A 273 -11.61 11.97 -2.27
C ILE A 273 -12.95 11.28 -2.06
N ASP A 274 -13.30 11.10 -0.80
CA ASP A 274 -14.46 10.33 -0.39
C ASP A 274 -15.76 11.11 -0.60
N VAL A 275 -16.66 10.54 -1.41
CA VAL A 275 -17.95 11.11 -1.78
C VAL A 275 -18.99 10.00 -2.04
N PRO A 276 -20.29 10.23 -1.75
CA PRO A 276 -20.86 11.46 -1.20
C PRO A 276 -20.79 11.55 0.34
N GLY A 277 -20.43 10.47 1.05
CA GLY A 277 -20.21 10.47 2.49
C GLY A 277 -18.95 11.22 2.90
N HIS A 278 -18.58 11.18 4.17
CA HIS A 278 -17.30 11.68 4.68
C HIS A 278 -16.91 13.09 4.20
N SER A 279 -17.90 13.98 4.08
CA SER A 279 -17.78 15.25 3.34
C SER A 279 -17.87 16.49 4.23
N ALA A 280 -17.87 16.36 5.56
CA ALA A 280 -18.04 17.52 6.45
C ALA A 280 -16.95 18.59 6.23
N ALA A 281 -15.68 18.20 6.03
CA ALA A 281 -14.62 19.18 5.82
C ALA A 281 -14.81 20.03 4.56
N ALA A 282 -15.31 19.43 3.49
CA ALA A 282 -15.63 20.14 2.26
C ALA A 282 -16.87 21.03 2.43
N ILE A 283 -17.91 20.52 3.10
CA ILE A 283 -19.16 21.25 3.34
C ILE A 283 -18.95 22.47 4.26
N VAL A 284 -18.14 22.35 5.31
CA VAL A 284 -17.81 23.50 6.18
C VAL A 284 -17.01 24.56 5.41
N SER A 285 -16.11 24.12 4.52
CA SER A 285 -15.31 25.03 3.68
C SER A 285 -16.16 25.77 2.64
N TYR A 286 -17.17 25.09 2.09
CA TYR A 286 -18.12 25.60 1.09
C TYR A 286 -19.56 25.23 1.47
N PRO A 287 -20.19 25.99 2.38
CA PRO A 287 -21.52 25.69 2.91
C PRO A 287 -22.63 25.62 1.86
N GLU A 288 -22.41 26.15 0.66
CA GLU A 288 -23.32 26.02 -0.47
C GLU A 288 -23.43 24.60 -1.05
N LEU A 289 -22.55 23.66 -0.64
CA LEU A 289 -22.58 22.25 -1.03
C LEU A 289 -23.40 21.35 -0.07
N LYS A 290 -23.86 21.91 1.04
CA LYS A 290 -24.52 21.16 2.11
C LYS A 290 -25.81 20.48 1.62
N LEU A 291 -26.02 19.26 2.11
CA LEU A 291 -27.30 18.56 1.96
C LEU A 291 -28.26 18.76 3.14
N SER A 292 -27.76 19.04 4.35
CA SER A 292 -28.56 18.89 5.57
C SER A 292 -29.12 20.19 6.15
N ALA A 293 -30.28 20.02 6.80
CA ALA A 293 -30.99 20.97 7.66
C ALA A 293 -30.27 21.28 8.99
N ARG A 294 -29.21 20.55 9.35
CA ARG A 294 -28.38 20.79 10.53
C ARG A 294 -27.17 21.68 10.15
N PRO A 295 -26.98 22.85 10.79
CA PRO A 295 -25.80 23.65 10.55
C PRO A 295 -24.55 22.89 11.01
N LEU A 296 -23.55 22.80 10.14
CA LEU A 296 -22.19 22.41 10.48
C LEU A 296 -21.34 23.69 10.52
N PRO A 297 -21.23 24.35 11.68
CA PRO A 297 -20.53 25.63 11.77
C PRO A 297 -19.00 25.47 11.72
N GLU A 298 -18.49 24.28 12.02
CA GLU A 298 -17.06 23.99 12.14
C GLU A 298 -16.75 22.54 11.76
N ILE A 299 -15.47 22.26 11.53
CA ILE A 299 -14.97 20.92 11.24
C ILE A 299 -15.19 20.01 12.46
N PRO A 300 -15.77 18.82 12.30
CA PRO A 300 -15.97 17.85 13.37
C PRO A 300 -14.69 17.57 14.16
N VAL A 301 -14.83 17.53 15.48
CA VAL A 301 -13.78 17.10 16.41
C VAL A 301 -14.01 15.67 16.92
N SER A 302 -15.23 15.16 16.81
CA SER A 302 -15.58 13.74 16.99
C SER A 302 -15.65 13.05 15.64
N PHE A 303 -15.16 11.81 15.58
CA PHE A 303 -15.19 11.02 14.37
C PHE A 303 -16.59 10.45 14.04
N ASN A 304 -17.58 10.60 14.95
CA ASN A 304 -18.97 10.16 14.71
C ASN A 304 -19.83 11.20 13.97
N ASP A 305 -19.37 12.45 13.88
CA ASP A 305 -20.11 13.58 13.36
C ASP A 305 -19.75 13.84 11.89
N GLY A 306 -20.33 13.07 10.97
CA GLY A 306 -20.11 13.29 9.54
C GLY A 306 -21.20 14.05 8.78
N ALA A 307 -20.94 14.36 7.52
CA ALA A 307 -21.94 14.84 6.56
C ALA A 307 -21.80 14.22 5.17
N ALA A 308 -22.89 14.30 4.41
CA ALA A 308 -22.93 13.86 3.02
C ALA A 308 -23.30 15.00 2.07
N PHE A 309 -22.78 14.94 0.85
CA PHE A 309 -23.17 15.83 -0.24
C PHE A 309 -24.58 15.54 -0.75
N ASP A 310 -25.20 16.57 -1.36
CA ASP A 310 -26.49 16.44 -2.04
C ASP A 310 -26.33 15.69 -3.37
N PRO A 311 -26.86 14.46 -3.50
CA PRO A 311 -26.72 13.67 -4.72
C PRO A 311 -27.62 14.17 -5.87
N THR A 312 -28.46 15.17 -5.63
CA THR A 312 -29.41 15.74 -6.61
C THR A 312 -28.99 17.11 -7.13
N SER A 313 -27.94 17.69 -6.56
CA SER A 313 -27.48 19.05 -6.84
C SER A 313 -26.45 19.10 -7.97
N GLU A 314 -26.76 19.82 -9.04
CA GLU A 314 -25.81 20.13 -10.12
C GLU A 314 -24.56 20.87 -9.63
N ARG A 315 -24.70 21.69 -8.59
CA ARG A 315 -23.57 22.39 -7.96
C ARG A 315 -22.59 21.42 -7.31
N THR A 316 -23.10 20.38 -6.64
CA THR A 316 -22.27 19.29 -6.09
C THR A 316 -21.46 18.62 -7.19
N TYR A 317 -22.12 18.25 -8.30
CA TYR A 317 -21.45 17.61 -9.42
C TYR A 317 -20.41 18.51 -10.10
N GLN A 318 -20.68 19.82 -10.20
CA GLN A 318 -19.70 20.78 -10.70
C GLN A 318 -18.47 20.87 -9.78
N PHE A 319 -18.69 20.98 -8.47
CA PHE A 319 -17.62 21.00 -7.47
C PHE A 319 -16.74 19.74 -7.54
N ILE A 320 -17.36 18.55 -7.50
CA ILE A 320 -16.65 17.28 -7.57
C ILE A 320 -15.91 17.16 -8.91
N GLY A 321 -16.57 17.48 -10.02
CA GLY A 321 -15.94 17.40 -11.35
C GLY A 321 -14.70 18.30 -11.48
N ASP A 322 -14.72 19.48 -10.87
CA ASP A 322 -13.58 20.38 -10.80
C ASP A 322 -12.44 19.83 -9.92
N VAL A 323 -12.75 19.36 -8.71
CA VAL A 323 -11.78 18.72 -7.81
C VAL A 323 -11.10 17.53 -8.51
N MET A 324 -11.90 16.65 -9.10
CA MET A 324 -11.41 15.46 -9.82
C MET A 324 -10.57 15.83 -11.05
N THR A 325 -10.81 17.00 -11.66
CA THR A 325 -9.97 17.51 -12.76
C THR A 325 -8.58 17.87 -12.26
N GLU A 326 -8.47 18.56 -11.13
CA GLU A 326 -7.16 18.88 -10.55
C GLU A 326 -6.45 17.60 -10.08
N LEU A 327 -7.14 16.66 -9.45
CA LEU A 327 -6.57 15.36 -9.07
C LEU A 327 -6.01 14.59 -10.28
N ALA A 328 -6.79 14.46 -11.36
CA ALA A 328 -6.34 13.76 -12.57
C ALA A 328 -5.06 14.36 -13.16
N SER A 329 -4.83 15.66 -12.98
CA SER A 329 -3.60 16.35 -13.42
C SER A 329 -2.39 16.10 -12.51
N LEU A 330 -2.62 15.82 -11.21
CA LEU A 330 -1.58 15.61 -10.21
C LEU A 330 -1.14 14.15 -10.13
N PHE A 331 -2.05 13.22 -10.40
CA PHE A 331 -1.84 11.78 -10.21
C PHE A 331 -1.91 11.04 -11.55
N PRO A 332 -0.75 10.71 -12.17
CA PRO A 332 -0.71 10.10 -13.51
C PRO A 332 -1.09 8.62 -13.53
N GLY A 333 -1.48 8.03 -12.40
CA GLY A 333 -1.81 6.60 -12.27
C GLY A 333 -3.07 6.15 -13.02
N GLY A 334 -3.87 7.09 -13.52
CA GLY A 334 -5.08 6.80 -14.31
C GLY A 334 -6.23 6.20 -13.50
N ILE A 335 -6.14 6.24 -12.17
CA ILE A 335 -7.15 5.71 -11.24
C ILE A 335 -7.35 6.73 -10.11
N ILE A 336 -8.61 7.00 -9.76
CA ILE A 336 -8.99 7.83 -8.60
C ILE A 336 -10.01 7.05 -7.77
N HIS A 337 -9.78 6.98 -6.46
CA HIS A 337 -10.72 6.43 -5.49
C HIS A 337 -11.75 7.50 -5.11
N ILE A 338 -13.03 7.16 -5.16
CA ILE A 338 -14.11 8.09 -4.84
C ILE A 338 -14.75 7.81 -3.48
N GLY A 339 -14.20 6.87 -2.72
CA GLY A 339 -14.77 6.36 -1.47
C GLY A 339 -16.12 5.71 -1.72
N GLY A 340 -17.17 6.31 -1.17
CA GLY A 340 -18.56 5.89 -1.35
C GLY A 340 -19.05 4.91 -0.29
N ASP A 341 -18.26 4.70 0.76
CA ASP A 341 -18.62 3.98 1.98
C ASP A 341 -19.53 4.80 2.89
N GLU A 342 -20.21 4.08 3.79
CA GLU A 342 -20.97 4.62 4.93
C GLU A 342 -21.86 5.84 4.64
N VAL A 343 -22.49 5.89 3.47
CA VAL A 343 -23.48 6.91 3.13
C VAL A 343 -24.78 6.61 3.89
N ARG A 344 -24.82 7.02 5.16
CA ARG A 344 -25.93 6.76 6.09
C ARG A 344 -27.24 7.41 5.62
N TYR A 345 -27.99 6.74 4.72
CA TYR A 345 -29.13 7.34 4.02
C TYR A 345 -30.21 7.90 4.95
N LYS A 346 -30.55 7.18 6.03
CA LYS A 346 -31.52 7.63 7.04
C LYS A 346 -31.12 8.93 7.72
N LYS A 347 -29.80 9.16 7.87
CA LYS A 347 -29.26 10.35 8.53
C LYS A 347 -29.25 11.54 7.58
N TYR A 348 -29.00 11.32 6.28
CA TYR A 348 -28.68 12.41 5.36
C TYR A 348 -29.75 12.68 4.29
N TRP A 349 -30.43 11.65 3.78
CA TRP A 349 -31.24 11.75 2.55
C TRP A 349 -32.73 11.53 2.81
N GLU A 350 -33.08 10.65 3.74
CA GLU A 350 -34.46 10.34 4.10
C GLU A 350 -35.17 11.56 4.69
N GLY A 351 -36.40 11.84 4.23
CA GLY A 351 -37.19 12.98 4.69
C GLY A 351 -36.76 14.34 4.13
N VAL A 352 -35.76 14.39 3.23
CA VAL A 352 -35.34 15.63 2.58
C VAL A 352 -36.24 15.92 1.36
N PRO A 353 -37.11 16.96 1.39
CA PRO A 353 -38.20 17.07 0.42
C PRO A 353 -37.76 17.18 -1.04
N HIS A 354 -36.65 17.88 -1.33
CA HIS A 354 -36.18 18.03 -2.71
C HIS A 354 -35.51 16.76 -3.24
N ILE A 355 -34.87 15.96 -2.38
CA ILE A 355 -34.32 14.65 -2.78
C ILE A 355 -35.47 13.71 -3.11
N GLU A 356 -36.48 13.60 -2.25
CA GLU A 356 -37.64 12.73 -2.47
C GLU A 356 -38.41 13.14 -3.73
N ALA A 357 -38.58 14.46 -3.96
CA ALA A 357 -39.17 14.98 -5.18
C ALA A 357 -38.34 14.62 -6.43
N PHE A 358 -37.01 14.70 -6.34
CA PHE A 358 -36.10 14.30 -7.41
C PHE A 358 -36.21 12.79 -7.71
N MET A 359 -36.18 11.95 -6.68
CA MET A 359 -36.32 10.50 -6.81
C MET A 359 -37.64 10.14 -7.48
N LYS A 360 -38.75 10.72 -7.02
CA LYS A 360 -40.08 10.55 -7.64
C LYS A 360 -40.08 10.98 -9.11
N LYS A 361 -39.52 12.16 -9.42
CA LYS A 361 -39.42 12.69 -10.79
C LYS A 361 -38.58 11.81 -11.71
N LYS A 362 -37.51 11.19 -11.19
CA LYS A 362 -36.59 10.33 -11.94
C LYS A 362 -36.96 8.85 -11.92
N GLY A 363 -37.99 8.46 -11.18
CA GLY A 363 -38.39 7.06 -11.01
C GLY A 363 -37.37 6.23 -10.22
N ILE A 364 -36.53 6.87 -9.40
CA ILE A 364 -35.56 6.20 -8.53
C ILE A 364 -36.31 5.69 -7.30
N ARG A 365 -36.18 4.39 -7.00
CA ARG A 365 -37.00 3.72 -5.97
C ARG A 365 -36.32 3.60 -4.61
N THR A 366 -34.98 3.51 -4.58
CA THR A 366 -34.20 3.28 -3.36
C THR A 366 -33.07 4.30 -3.24
N PHE A 367 -32.60 4.58 -2.03
CA PHE A 367 -31.41 5.40 -1.83
C PHE A 367 -30.13 4.74 -2.37
N PRO A 368 -29.94 3.42 -2.28
CA PRO A 368 -28.89 2.72 -3.02
C PRO A 368 -28.91 3.01 -4.53
N ASP A 369 -30.09 3.05 -5.18
CA ASP A 369 -30.19 3.46 -6.60
C ASP A 369 -29.77 4.91 -6.82
N LEU A 370 -30.09 5.80 -5.86
CA LEU A 370 -29.65 7.20 -5.91
C LEU A 370 -28.13 7.30 -5.79
N GLN A 371 -27.49 6.52 -4.92
CA GLN A 371 -26.04 6.46 -4.81
C GLN A 371 -25.40 5.87 -6.08
N ILE A 372 -25.93 4.79 -6.64
CA ILE A 372 -25.42 4.25 -7.92
C ILE A 372 -25.50 5.29 -9.02
N MET A 373 -26.60 6.05 -9.11
CA MET A 373 -26.74 7.15 -10.07
C MET A 373 -25.65 8.21 -9.85
N PHE A 374 -25.42 8.61 -8.60
CA PHE A 374 -24.38 9.57 -8.24
C PHE A 374 -22.98 9.06 -8.62
N THR A 375 -22.65 7.82 -8.24
CA THR A 375 -21.38 7.17 -8.57
C THR A 375 -21.17 7.06 -10.07
N ASN A 376 -22.17 6.59 -10.83
CA ASN A 376 -22.08 6.46 -12.29
C ASN A 376 -21.83 7.81 -12.96
N ARG A 377 -22.41 8.89 -12.42
CA ARG A 377 -22.18 10.23 -12.94
C ARG A 377 -20.74 10.69 -12.73
N ILE A 378 -20.17 10.47 -11.54
CA ILE A 378 -18.76 10.77 -11.26
C ILE A 378 -17.83 9.90 -12.11
N SER A 379 -18.13 8.60 -12.21
CA SER A 379 -17.41 7.66 -13.09
C SER A 379 -17.39 8.17 -14.53
N GLY A 380 -18.53 8.61 -15.06
CA GLY A 380 -18.62 9.21 -16.39
C GLY A 380 -17.79 10.50 -16.56
N MET A 381 -17.66 11.33 -15.51
CA MET A 381 -16.80 12.52 -15.53
C MET A 381 -15.31 12.16 -15.57
N LEU A 382 -14.90 11.16 -14.79
CA LEU A 382 -13.52 10.64 -14.76
C LEU A 382 -13.16 9.93 -16.06
N ALA A 383 -14.07 9.12 -16.60
CA ALA A 383 -13.88 8.38 -17.85
C ALA A 383 -13.62 9.32 -19.04
N LYS A 384 -14.28 10.49 -19.10
CA LYS A 384 -14.02 11.54 -20.11
C LYS A 384 -12.58 12.09 -20.06
N LYS A 385 -11.88 11.89 -18.95
CA LYS A 385 -10.48 12.29 -18.74
C LYS A 385 -9.50 11.12 -18.87
N GLY A 386 -9.98 9.95 -19.27
CA GLY A 386 -9.16 8.73 -19.32
C GLY A 386 -8.82 8.15 -17.94
N VAL A 387 -9.54 8.56 -16.89
CA VAL A 387 -9.34 8.08 -15.52
C VAL A 387 -10.41 7.06 -15.17
N ARG A 388 -10.00 5.95 -14.55
CA ARG A 388 -10.88 4.88 -14.08
C ARG A 388 -11.25 5.09 -12.61
N THR A 389 -12.50 4.84 -12.28
CA THR A 389 -13.00 4.91 -10.90
C THR A 389 -12.72 3.62 -10.14
N ILE A 390 -12.33 3.79 -8.87
CA ILE A 390 -12.37 2.76 -7.83
C ILE A 390 -13.19 3.31 -6.65
N GLY A 391 -13.90 2.46 -5.92
CA GLY A 391 -14.61 2.85 -4.70
C GLY A 391 -14.89 1.66 -3.79
N TRP A 392 -15.22 1.94 -2.54
CA TRP A 392 -15.59 0.93 -1.56
C TRP A 392 -16.85 0.18 -1.98
N ASN A 393 -17.02 -1.08 -1.56
CA ASN A 393 -18.03 -1.98 -2.12
C ASN A 393 -19.49 -1.52 -1.99
N GLU A 394 -19.79 -0.52 -1.17
CA GLU A 394 -21.06 0.18 -1.08
C GLU A 394 -21.47 0.85 -2.39
N ILE A 395 -20.52 1.19 -3.28
CA ILE A 395 -20.84 1.71 -4.61
C ILE A 395 -21.61 0.70 -5.49
N LEU A 396 -21.64 -0.58 -5.10
CA LEU A 396 -22.48 -1.61 -5.71
C LEU A 396 -23.97 -1.47 -5.31
N GLY A 397 -24.31 -0.57 -4.37
CA GLY A 397 -25.64 -0.45 -3.79
C GLY A 397 -26.05 -1.63 -2.92
N SER A 398 -25.06 -2.39 -2.41
CA SER A 398 -25.28 -3.47 -1.46
C SER A 398 -25.42 -2.89 -0.05
N ASP A 399 -26.47 -3.26 0.67
CA ASP A 399 -26.66 -2.84 2.05
C ASP A 399 -25.76 -3.69 2.98
N VAL A 400 -24.56 -3.18 3.27
CA VAL A 400 -23.58 -3.88 4.11
C VAL A 400 -23.60 -3.41 5.57
N HIS A 401 -24.15 -2.24 5.87
CA HIS A 401 -24.23 -1.66 7.23
C HIS A 401 -25.65 -1.57 7.80
N ASN A 402 -26.66 -2.07 7.08
CA ASN A 402 -28.08 -1.86 7.42
C ASN A 402 -28.43 -0.36 7.44
N ASP A 403 -27.82 0.41 6.52
CA ASP A 403 -28.03 1.85 6.38
C ASP A 403 -29.44 2.18 5.86
N GLY A 404 -30.19 1.16 5.40
CA GLY A 404 -31.58 1.25 4.99
C GLY A 404 -31.77 1.82 3.59
N GLY A 405 -32.87 2.55 3.38
CA GLY A 405 -33.12 3.25 2.12
C GLY A 405 -33.97 2.51 1.08
N HIS A 406 -35.01 1.83 1.57
CA HIS A 406 -36.10 1.22 0.79
C HIS A 406 -35.74 -0.03 -0.03
N GLY A 407 -34.65 -0.74 0.32
CA GLY A 407 -34.31 -2.05 -0.24
C GLY A 407 -33.00 -2.06 -1.04
N ALA A 408 -32.68 -3.20 -1.66
CA ALA A 408 -31.48 -3.35 -2.49
C ALA A 408 -31.56 -2.49 -3.77
N ALA A 409 -30.40 -2.08 -4.28
CA ALA A 409 -30.32 -1.41 -5.56
C ALA A 409 -30.88 -2.26 -6.72
N LEU A 410 -31.57 -1.60 -7.64
CA LEU A 410 -32.09 -2.13 -8.90
C LEU A 410 -31.25 -1.67 -10.11
N GLY A 411 -30.53 -0.55 -9.96
CA GLY A 411 -29.59 -0.01 -10.92
C GLY A 411 -28.28 -0.81 -10.98
N ARG A 412 -27.49 -0.56 -12.04
CA ARG A 412 -26.18 -1.19 -12.21
C ARG A 412 -25.09 -0.12 -12.20
N LEU A 413 -24.02 -0.42 -11.46
CA LEU A 413 -22.78 0.33 -11.51
C LEU A 413 -22.11 0.15 -12.89
N ASP A 414 -21.40 1.18 -13.36
CA ASP A 414 -20.53 1.08 -14.53
C ASP A 414 -19.55 -0.09 -14.37
N ALA A 415 -19.61 -1.06 -15.29
CA ALA A 415 -18.79 -2.28 -15.27
C ALA A 415 -17.27 -1.99 -15.25
N LYS A 416 -16.84 -0.79 -15.67
CA LYS A 416 -15.45 -0.38 -15.61
C LYS A 416 -15.01 0.05 -14.21
N ALA A 417 -15.90 0.30 -13.25
CA ALA A 417 -15.49 0.62 -11.87
C ALA A 417 -14.77 -0.57 -11.24
N ILE A 418 -13.65 -0.31 -10.56
CA ILE A 418 -12.97 -1.28 -9.69
C ILE A 418 -13.68 -1.26 -8.34
N ILE A 419 -13.94 -2.43 -7.76
CA ILE A 419 -14.52 -2.54 -6.43
C ILE A 419 -13.39 -2.77 -5.42
N HIS A 420 -13.30 -1.88 -4.44
CA HIS A 420 -12.43 -2.07 -3.29
C HIS A 420 -13.26 -2.71 -2.16
N PHE A 421 -13.09 -4.00 -1.95
CA PHE A 421 -13.92 -4.76 -1.03
C PHE A 421 -13.35 -4.73 0.39
N TRP A 422 -14.08 -4.13 1.34
CA TRP A 422 -13.63 -4.00 2.73
C TRP A 422 -14.59 -4.62 3.75
N TYR A 423 -15.90 -4.66 3.46
CA TYR A 423 -16.91 -5.14 4.40
C TYR A 423 -18.05 -5.91 3.72
N GLY A 424 -18.80 -6.66 4.54
CA GLY A 424 -19.88 -7.52 4.08
C GLY A 424 -19.44 -8.96 3.77
N SER A 425 -20.34 -9.72 3.14
CA SER A 425 -20.10 -11.14 2.84
C SER A 425 -19.29 -11.33 1.54
N ASP A 426 -18.47 -12.38 1.48
CA ASP A 426 -17.71 -12.76 0.28
C ASP A 426 -18.60 -12.99 -0.96
N LYS A 427 -19.90 -13.25 -0.77
CA LYS A 427 -20.88 -13.37 -1.85
C LYS A 427 -21.05 -12.07 -2.63
N ILE A 428 -20.92 -10.92 -1.97
CA ILE A 428 -21.01 -9.59 -2.62
C ILE A 428 -19.83 -9.42 -3.59
N ALA A 429 -18.60 -9.70 -3.13
CA ALA A 429 -17.42 -9.65 -3.97
C ALA A 429 -17.49 -10.67 -5.12
N THR A 430 -17.90 -11.90 -4.83
CA THR A 430 -18.06 -12.96 -5.84
C THR A 430 -19.06 -12.54 -6.92
N LYS A 431 -20.20 -11.97 -6.53
CA LYS A 431 -21.21 -11.48 -7.47
C LYS A 431 -20.69 -10.32 -8.33
N ALA A 432 -19.98 -9.36 -7.73
CA ALA A 432 -19.38 -8.26 -8.48
C ALA A 432 -18.38 -8.76 -9.54
N ILE A 433 -17.57 -9.76 -9.19
CA ILE A 433 -16.64 -10.41 -10.12
C ILE A 433 -17.40 -11.13 -11.25
N GLU A 434 -18.44 -11.89 -10.93
CA GLU A 434 -19.27 -12.57 -11.92
C GLU A 434 -20.02 -11.59 -12.85
N ASP A 435 -20.30 -10.37 -12.36
CA ASP A 435 -20.88 -9.28 -13.14
C ASP A 435 -19.86 -8.52 -14.01
N GLY A 436 -18.58 -8.88 -13.94
CA GLY A 436 -17.51 -8.33 -14.78
C GLY A 436 -16.68 -7.23 -14.13
N HIS A 437 -16.84 -6.98 -12.83
CA HIS A 437 -15.98 -6.05 -12.11
C HIS A 437 -14.65 -6.70 -11.70
N GLN A 438 -13.60 -5.87 -11.68
CA GLN A 438 -12.36 -6.20 -11.01
C GLN A 438 -12.44 -5.81 -9.54
N VAL A 439 -11.84 -6.62 -8.68
CA VAL A 439 -11.89 -6.45 -7.22
C VAL A 439 -10.49 -6.37 -6.61
N VAL A 440 -10.31 -5.44 -5.68
CA VAL A 440 -9.20 -5.44 -4.73
C VAL A 440 -9.75 -5.91 -3.38
N ASN A 441 -9.18 -6.98 -2.81
CA ASN A 441 -9.64 -7.50 -1.52
C ASN A 441 -8.90 -6.82 -0.37
N SER A 442 -9.65 -6.22 0.55
CA SER A 442 -9.16 -5.45 1.69
C SER A 442 -10.09 -5.64 2.89
N THR A 443 -10.57 -6.87 3.08
CA THR A 443 -11.53 -7.16 4.15
C THR A 443 -11.03 -6.69 5.51
N SER A 444 -11.79 -5.82 6.16
CA SER A 444 -11.40 -5.16 7.40
C SER A 444 -11.12 -6.14 8.51
N ARG A 445 -11.72 -7.33 8.48
CA ARG A 445 -11.48 -8.42 9.43
C ARG A 445 -10.02 -8.89 9.47
N MET A 446 -9.30 -8.73 8.36
CA MET A 446 -7.96 -9.27 8.17
C MET A 446 -6.93 -8.28 7.70
N THR A 447 -7.27 -7.07 7.22
CA THR A 447 -6.31 -6.15 6.58
C THR A 447 -6.19 -4.77 7.24
N TYR A 448 -7.00 -4.48 8.27
CA TYR A 448 -6.99 -3.20 8.98
C TYR A 448 -5.92 -3.19 10.07
N ILE A 449 -4.73 -2.70 9.71
CA ILE A 449 -3.54 -2.72 10.57
C ILE A 449 -3.53 -1.62 11.63
N ASN A 450 -4.52 -0.72 11.64
CA ASN A 450 -4.78 0.16 12.78
C ASN A 450 -5.26 -0.60 14.04
N LYS A 451 -5.76 -1.84 13.89
CA LYS A 451 -6.18 -2.71 15.00
C LYS A 451 -5.00 -3.13 15.86
N ASP A 452 -5.26 -3.30 17.16
CA ASP A 452 -4.31 -3.93 18.09
C ASP A 452 -3.95 -5.35 17.68
N GLU A 453 -2.76 -5.79 18.09
CA GLU A 453 -2.21 -7.11 17.77
C GLU A 453 -3.05 -8.25 18.36
N GLN A 454 -3.74 -8.03 19.48
CA GLN A 454 -4.69 -9.01 20.00
C GLN A 454 -5.86 -9.28 19.02
N LYS A 455 -6.30 -8.26 18.28
CA LYS A 455 -7.42 -8.36 17.31
C LYS A 455 -6.95 -8.80 15.92
N LEU A 456 -5.74 -8.38 15.55
CA LEU A 456 -5.09 -8.69 14.29
C LEU A 456 -3.61 -9.02 14.51
N PRO A 457 -3.32 -10.23 15.03
CA PRO A 457 -1.94 -10.65 15.25
C PRO A 457 -1.24 -10.85 13.90
N LEU A 458 0.10 -10.88 13.93
CA LEU A 458 0.91 -11.06 12.74
C LEU A 458 0.57 -12.36 12.00
N SER A 459 0.30 -13.45 12.72
CA SER A 459 -0.11 -14.75 12.15
C SER A 459 -1.41 -14.66 11.36
N LYS A 460 -2.38 -13.86 11.84
CA LYS A 460 -3.66 -13.62 11.15
C LYS A 460 -3.48 -12.70 9.94
N SER A 461 -2.61 -11.70 10.04
CA SER A 461 -2.23 -10.88 8.88
C SER A 461 -1.57 -11.75 7.79
N TYR A 462 -0.68 -12.65 8.19
CA TYR A 462 0.01 -13.57 7.30
C TYR A 462 -0.91 -14.62 6.69
N SER A 463 -1.97 -15.06 7.37
CA SER A 463 -2.88 -16.07 6.83
C SER A 463 -3.88 -15.52 5.80
N PHE A 464 -3.89 -14.21 5.55
CA PHE A 464 -4.78 -13.59 4.58
C PHE A 464 -4.59 -14.18 3.18
N GLU A 465 -5.71 -14.42 2.49
CA GLU A 465 -5.80 -14.91 1.13
C GLU A 465 -6.70 -13.95 0.33
N PRO A 466 -6.15 -13.21 -0.67
CA PRO A 466 -6.93 -12.25 -1.43
C PRO A 466 -8.04 -12.89 -2.30
N VAL A 467 -7.85 -14.13 -2.77
CA VAL A 467 -8.86 -14.84 -3.56
C VAL A 467 -9.99 -15.35 -2.65
N PHE A 468 -11.22 -14.91 -2.92
CA PHE A 468 -12.40 -15.27 -2.13
C PHE A 468 -12.65 -16.79 -2.10
N PRO A 469 -13.01 -17.36 -0.93
CA PRO A 469 -13.36 -18.77 -0.81
C PRO A 469 -14.47 -19.19 -1.80
N GLY A 470 -14.25 -20.28 -2.53
CA GLY A 470 -15.22 -20.81 -3.48
C GLY A 470 -15.30 -20.07 -4.83
N LEU A 471 -14.50 -19.00 -5.04
CA LEU A 471 -14.43 -18.34 -6.34
C LEU A 471 -13.87 -19.29 -7.40
N LYS A 472 -14.59 -19.42 -8.52
CA LYS A 472 -14.21 -20.33 -9.62
C LYS A 472 -12.87 -19.90 -10.23
N PRO A 473 -11.97 -20.85 -10.58
CA PRO A 473 -10.63 -20.53 -11.11
C PRO A 473 -10.59 -19.53 -12.26
N ARG A 474 -11.55 -19.60 -13.19
CA ARG A 474 -11.69 -18.67 -14.33
C ARG A 474 -11.84 -17.19 -13.95
N TYR A 475 -12.17 -16.90 -12.70
CA TYR A 475 -12.37 -15.54 -12.18
C TYR A 475 -11.22 -15.06 -11.30
N HIS A 476 -10.20 -15.87 -11.04
CA HIS A 476 -9.11 -15.49 -10.13
C HIS A 476 -8.37 -14.24 -10.62
N ASP A 477 -8.21 -14.06 -11.93
CA ASP A 477 -7.58 -12.87 -12.53
C ASP A 477 -8.41 -11.58 -12.41
N GLN A 478 -9.68 -11.67 -11.99
CA GLN A 478 -10.49 -10.49 -11.66
C GLN A 478 -10.21 -9.99 -10.25
N VAL A 479 -9.55 -10.78 -9.41
CA VAL A 479 -8.99 -10.31 -8.14
C VAL A 479 -7.62 -9.71 -8.43
N LEU A 480 -7.57 -8.38 -8.57
CA LEU A 480 -6.35 -7.65 -8.90
C LEU A 480 -5.24 -7.86 -7.87
N GLY A 481 -5.65 -8.04 -6.62
CA GLY A 481 -4.79 -8.29 -5.48
C GLY A 481 -5.41 -7.79 -4.19
N LEU A 482 -4.61 -7.10 -3.39
CA LEU A 482 -4.93 -6.75 -2.01
C LEU A 482 -4.58 -5.33 -1.63
N GLY A 483 -5.19 -4.88 -0.54
CA GLY A 483 -4.75 -3.72 0.22
C GLY A 483 -4.68 -4.02 1.71
N CYS A 484 -3.76 -3.37 2.42
CA CYS A 484 -3.80 -3.24 3.88
C CYS A 484 -3.96 -1.78 4.29
N GLN A 485 -4.84 -1.51 5.26
CA GLN A 485 -5.33 -0.17 5.58
C GLN A 485 -4.90 0.24 6.97
N VAL A 486 -4.41 1.48 7.10
CA VAL A 486 -4.28 2.15 8.39
C VAL A 486 -5.18 3.38 8.43
N TRP A 487 -6.30 3.24 9.13
CA TRP A 487 -7.16 4.36 9.54
C TRP A 487 -6.60 5.00 10.80
N THR A 488 -6.61 6.34 10.87
CA THR A 488 -5.76 7.06 11.83
C THR A 488 -6.53 7.83 12.89
N GLU A 489 -7.78 7.47 13.18
CA GLU A 489 -8.58 8.09 14.27
C GLU A 489 -7.82 8.12 15.59
N TRP A 490 -7.19 6.99 15.93
CA TRP A 490 -6.50 6.77 17.21
C TRP A 490 -4.98 6.68 17.06
N ILE A 491 -4.42 7.22 15.97
CA ILE A 491 -3.00 7.20 15.63
C ILE A 491 -2.52 8.65 15.44
N PRO A 492 -2.18 9.36 16.53
CA PRO A 492 -1.98 10.80 16.47
C PRO A 492 -0.58 11.23 16.01
N ASP A 493 0.37 10.31 15.93
CA ASP A 493 1.78 10.58 15.65
C ASP A 493 2.46 9.43 14.88
N ALA A 494 3.64 9.74 14.33
CA ALA A 494 4.41 8.84 13.49
C ALA A 494 4.92 7.60 14.26
N ASP A 495 5.27 7.71 15.55
CA ASP A 495 5.71 6.54 16.33
C ASP A 495 4.58 5.51 16.41
N LYS A 496 3.36 5.95 16.75
CA LYS A 496 2.21 5.04 16.79
C LYS A 496 1.87 4.51 15.41
N LEU A 497 1.98 5.31 14.35
CA LEU A 497 1.77 4.87 12.98
C LEU A 497 2.74 3.73 12.61
N GLU A 498 4.03 3.95 12.83
CA GLU A 498 5.09 2.99 12.56
C GLU A 498 4.86 1.67 13.32
N ARG A 499 4.54 1.73 14.61
CA ARG A 499 4.22 0.55 15.42
C ARG A 499 2.98 -0.22 14.94
N ARG A 500 2.02 0.46 14.31
CA ARG A 500 0.85 -0.20 13.72
C ARG A 500 1.18 -0.86 12.39
N VAL A 501 1.94 -0.17 11.55
CA VAL A 501 2.27 -0.60 10.19
C VAL A 501 3.29 -1.75 10.21
N PHE A 502 4.37 -1.59 10.97
CA PHE A 502 5.48 -2.53 11.03
C PHE A 502 5.39 -3.43 12.27
N PRO A 503 5.66 -4.74 12.15
CA PRO A 503 6.12 -5.45 10.94
C PRO A 503 4.99 -5.95 10.02
N ARG A 504 3.71 -5.76 10.37
CA ARG A 504 2.56 -6.43 9.71
C ARG A 504 2.46 -6.17 8.21
N ILE A 505 2.86 -5.00 7.71
CA ILE A 505 2.91 -4.71 6.27
C ILE A 505 3.74 -5.75 5.48
N ALA A 506 4.79 -6.32 6.09
CA ALA A 506 5.63 -7.34 5.48
C ALA A 506 4.87 -8.66 5.22
N ALA A 507 3.86 -8.98 6.03
CA ALA A 507 3.01 -10.15 5.83
C ALA A 507 2.08 -10.00 4.61
N TYR A 508 1.56 -8.80 4.38
CA TYR A 508 0.75 -8.48 3.19
C TYR A 508 1.61 -8.39 1.94
N ALA A 509 2.83 -7.85 2.06
CA ALA A 509 3.81 -7.88 0.98
C ALA A 509 4.10 -9.32 0.52
N GLU A 510 4.34 -10.24 1.47
CA GLU A 510 4.53 -11.67 1.15
C GLU A 510 3.28 -12.27 0.50
N THR A 511 2.10 -11.96 1.01
CA THR A 511 0.83 -12.42 0.43
C THR A 511 0.60 -11.93 -1.00
N GLY A 512 1.01 -10.70 -1.31
CA GLY A 512 0.89 -10.08 -2.62
C GLY A 512 1.88 -10.61 -3.66
N TRP A 513 3.01 -11.14 -3.20
CA TRP A 513 4.14 -11.47 -4.06
C TRP A 513 4.38 -12.98 -4.17
N SER A 514 4.51 -13.69 -3.05
CA SER A 514 4.85 -15.11 -3.04
C SER A 514 3.68 -15.99 -3.46
N ARG A 515 3.98 -17.15 -4.05
CA ARG A 515 2.96 -18.16 -4.37
C ARG A 515 2.30 -18.65 -3.08
N LYS A 516 1.00 -18.95 -3.15
CA LYS A 516 0.22 -19.38 -1.99
C LYS A 516 0.82 -20.63 -1.34
N GLU A 517 1.27 -21.56 -2.18
CA GLU A 517 1.79 -22.87 -1.78
C GLU A 517 3.16 -22.78 -1.09
N ASP A 518 3.88 -21.67 -1.27
CA ASP A 518 5.20 -21.45 -0.67
C ASP A 518 5.13 -20.69 0.67
N LYS A 519 3.94 -20.20 1.06
CA LYS A 519 3.75 -19.49 2.33
C LYS A 519 3.92 -20.44 3.50
N ASN A 520 4.79 -20.08 4.43
CA ASN A 520 5.10 -20.84 5.63
C ASN A 520 5.40 -19.86 6.77
N TYR A 521 4.54 -19.84 7.80
CA TYR A 521 4.64 -18.83 8.86
C TYR A 521 5.91 -18.94 9.70
N PRO A 522 6.36 -20.13 10.15
CA PRO A 522 7.67 -20.27 10.82
C PRO A 522 8.85 -19.76 9.97
N ASP A 523 8.86 -20.07 8.67
CA ASP A 523 9.87 -19.57 7.73
C ASP A 523 9.82 -18.04 7.61
N PHE A 524 8.62 -17.48 7.48
CA PHE A 524 8.40 -16.03 7.47
C PHE A 524 8.93 -15.37 8.75
N LEU A 525 8.64 -15.91 9.93
CA LEU A 525 9.16 -15.37 11.20
C LEU A 525 10.69 -15.41 11.26
N ARG A 526 11.34 -16.44 10.69
CA ARG A 526 12.81 -16.50 10.59
C ARG A 526 13.34 -15.34 9.75
N ARG A 527 12.73 -15.09 8.57
CA ARG A 527 13.10 -14.00 7.67
C ARG A 527 12.76 -12.62 8.22
N LEU A 528 11.69 -12.53 9.00
CA LEU A 528 11.24 -11.28 9.60
C LEU A 528 12.26 -10.71 10.57
N LYS A 529 13.02 -11.55 11.29
CA LYS A 529 14.13 -11.10 12.14
C LYS A 529 15.10 -10.21 11.36
N ARG A 530 15.43 -10.59 10.12
CA ARG A 530 16.28 -9.78 9.25
C ARG A 530 15.63 -8.46 8.86
N TYR A 531 14.35 -8.48 8.53
CA TYR A 531 13.64 -7.25 8.19
C TYR A 531 13.55 -6.29 9.39
N VAL A 532 13.41 -6.81 10.61
CA VAL A 532 13.46 -6.01 11.84
C VAL A 532 14.82 -5.32 12.02
N GLU A 533 15.94 -6.00 11.77
CA GLU A 533 17.27 -5.36 11.77
C GLU A 533 17.38 -4.23 10.75
N ILE A 534 16.68 -4.33 9.61
CA ILE A 534 16.60 -3.26 8.60
C ILE A 534 15.78 -2.07 9.13
N LEU A 535 14.69 -2.32 9.85
CA LEU A 535 13.90 -1.27 10.50
C LEU A 535 14.73 -0.56 11.57
N ASP A 536 15.44 -1.30 12.41
CA ASP A 536 16.36 -0.74 13.42
C ASP A 536 17.44 0.14 12.78
N ALA A 537 18.10 -0.35 11.72
CA ALA A 537 19.12 0.38 10.97
C ALA A 537 18.60 1.70 10.35
N ARG A 538 17.30 1.77 10.07
CA ARG A 538 16.62 2.95 9.52
C ARG A 538 15.94 3.83 10.59
N GLY A 539 16.00 3.45 11.87
CA GLY A 539 15.32 4.16 12.95
C GLY A 539 13.79 4.14 12.80
N ILE A 540 13.22 3.02 12.36
CA ILE A 540 11.77 2.83 12.23
C ILE A 540 11.27 2.03 13.41
N ASN A 541 10.28 2.56 14.13
CA ASN A 541 9.62 1.86 15.22
C ASN A 541 8.72 0.73 14.68
N TYR A 542 8.51 -0.31 15.47
CA TYR A 542 7.65 -1.43 15.11
C TYR A 542 6.93 -1.98 16.34
N GLY A 543 5.80 -2.63 16.09
CA GLY A 543 5.03 -3.38 17.07
C GLY A 543 5.60 -4.77 17.34
N GLU A 544 4.81 -5.65 17.95
CA GLU A 544 5.21 -7.01 18.27
C GLU A 544 5.53 -7.84 17.01
N THR A 545 6.51 -8.72 17.15
CA THR A 545 7.03 -9.55 16.05
C THR A 545 6.60 -11.01 16.13
N ARG A 546 5.58 -11.35 16.95
CA ARG A 546 5.17 -12.75 17.21
C ARG A 546 3.66 -12.94 17.16
#